data_AF-A0A3B0V6F9-F1
#
_entry.id   AF-A0A3B0V6F9-F1
#
_cell.length_a   1.000
_cell.length_b   1.000
_cell.length_c   1.000
_cell.angle_alpha   90.00
_cell.angle_beta   90.00
_cell.angle_gamma   90.00
#
_symmetry.space_group_name_H-M   'P 1'
#
loop_
_entity.id
_entity.type
_entity.pdbx_description
1 polymer ?
#
loop_
_entity_poly.entity_id
_entity_poly.type
_entity_poly.pdbx_seq_one_letter_code
_entity_poly.pdbx_strand_id
1 'polypeptide(L)'
;MRITSSKAPDAVGLYPHARKVGDLLFLSGVEPRKKGSKEIFVVTLNDVGDILSYDIETQCHSVFNKVYAAYFKDNQPCRTTVKIVYPLPL
;
A
#
# COMPACT_ATOMS: atom_id res chain seq x y z
N MET A 1 14.85 -13.35 9.70
CA MET A 1 14.30 -14.28 8.68
C MET A 1 13.53 -13.51 7.61
N ARG A 2 13.78 -13.79 6.31
CA ARG A 2 13.03 -13.21 5.17
C ARG A 2 11.71 -13.95 4.99
N ILE A 3 10.62 -13.21 4.75
CA ILE A 3 9.30 -13.77 4.48
C ILE A 3 8.78 -13.26 3.13
N THR A 4 8.31 -14.20 2.31
CA THR A 4 7.63 -13.96 1.02
C THR A 4 6.28 -14.68 1.06
N SER A 5 5.23 -14.03 0.54
CA SER A 5 3.87 -14.55 0.55
C SER A 5 3.36 -14.73 -0.87
N SER A 6 2.81 -15.90 -1.17
CA SER A 6 2.17 -16.19 -2.46
C SER A 6 0.82 -15.49 -2.64
N LYS A 7 0.23 -14.94 -1.56
CA LYS A 7 -1.06 -14.24 -1.58
C LYS A 7 -0.92 -12.72 -1.69
N ALA A 8 0.26 -12.17 -1.42
CA ALA A 8 0.53 -10.74 -1.54
C ALA A 8 0.93 -10.39 -2.99
N PRO A 9 0.73 -9.13 -3.42
CA PRO A 9 1.36 -8.62 -4.63
C PRO A 9 2.88 -8.80 -4.58
N ASP A 10 3.48 -9.01 -5.74
CA ASP A 10 4.93 -9.19 -5.82
C ASP A 10 5.66 -7.88 -5.46
N ALA A 11 6.80 -8.01 -4.78
CA ALA A 11 7.66 -6.87 -4.49
C ALA A 11 8.21 -6.26 -5.78
N VAL A 12 8.14 -4.93 -5.91
CA VAL A 12 8.54 -4.22 -7.15
C VAL A 12 10.04 -3.89 -7.15
N GLY A 13 10.78 -4.31 -6.13
CA GLY A 13 12.23 -4.12 -6.02
C GLY A 13 12.89 -5.19 -5.17
N LEU A 14 14.17 -4.99 -4.85
CA LEU A 14 15.02 -5.94 -4.11
C LEU A 14 14.74 -5.95 -2.59
N TYR A 15 13.47 -5.98 -2.18
CA TYR A 15 13.05 -6.03 -0.78
C TYR A 15 12.09 -7.20 -0.54
N PRO A 16 12.03 -7.77 0.68
CA PRO A 16 11.07 -8.82 1.03
C PRO A 16 9.70 -8.24 1.38
N HIS A 17 8.67 -9.09 1.47
CA HIS A 17 7.37 -8.62 1.99
C HIS A 17 7.43 -8.31 3.48
N ALA A 18 8.19 -9.12 4.23
CA ALA A 18 8.42 -8.88 5.64
C ALA A 18 9.77 -9.45 6.11
N ARG A 19 10.24 -8.95 7.23
CA ARG A 19 11.41 -9.48 7.96
C ARG A 19 11.05 -9.68 9.43
N LYS A 20 11.29 -10.90 9.94
CA LYS A 20 11.18 -11.21 11.38
C LYS A 20 12.55 -11.12 12.06
N VAL A 21 12.62 -10.44 13.21
CA VAL A 21 13.81 -10.31 14.07
C VAL A 21 13.37 -10.47 15.52
N GLY A 22 13.83 -11.55 16.18
CA GLY A 22 13.30 -11.94 17.48
C GLY A 22 11.77 -12.08 17.42
N ASP A 23 11.09 -11.35 18.31
CA ASP A 23 9.63 -11.33 18.41
C ASP A 23 8.95 -10.25 17.55
N LEU A 24 9.74 -9.45 16.83
CA LEU A 24 9.23 -8.37 15.99
C LEU A 24 9.10 -8.80 14.53
N LEU A 25 8.03 -8.32 13.89
CA LEU A 25 7.78 -8.47 12.45
C LEU A 25 7.72 -7.10 11.79
N PHE A 26 8.64 -6.84 10.88
CA PHE A 26 8.70 -5.62 10.08
C PHE A 26 8.08 -5.89 8.71
N LEU A 27 7.02 -5.16 8.38
CA LEU A 27 6.34 -5.24 7.09
C LEU A 27 6.91 -4.16 6.16
N SER A 28 7.14 -4.52 4.90
CA SER A 28 7.44 -3.54 3.85
C SER A 28 6.18 -2.73 3.50
N GLY A 29 6.36 -1.59 2.82
CA GLY A 29 5.24 -0.80 2.30
C GLY A 29 4.35 -1.66 1.41
N VAL A 30 3.05 -1.73 1.74
CA VAL A 30 2.07 -2.50 0.99
C VAL A 30 1.25 -1.54 0.14
N GLU A 31 1.29 -1.74 -1.18
CA GLU A 31 0.47 -0.99 -2.12
C GLU A 31 -0.93 -1.62 -2.25
N PRO A 32 -1.98 -0.83 -2.56
CA PRO A 32 -3.35 -1.31 -2.69
C PRO A 32 -3.61 -2.19 -3.94
N ARG A 33 -2.56 -2.56 -4.68
CA ARG A 33 -2.68 -3.40 -5.88
C ARG A 33 -3.20 -4.78 -5.53
N LYS A 34 -4.04 -5.35 -6.40
CA LYS A 34 -4.34 -6.78 -6.38
C LYS A 34 -3.21 -7.55 -7.05
N LYS A 35 -2.91 -8.76 -6.55
CA LYS A 35 -1.92 -9.64 -7.20
C LYS A 35 -2.32 -9.87 -8.66
N GLY A 36 -1.36 -9.66 -9.58
CA GLY A 36 -1.56 -9.82 -11.02
C GLY A 36 -2.25 -8.65 -11.72
N SER A 37 -2.65 -7.58 -11.01
CA SER A 37 -3.22 -6.38 -11.61
C SER A 37 -2.31 -5.17 -11.38
N LYS A 38 -2.18 -4.33 -12.41
CA LYS A 38 -1.55 -3.01 -12.33
C LYS A 38 -2.55 -1.89 -12.01
N GLU A 39 -3.83 -2.21 -11.83
CA GLU A 39 -4.85 -1.21 -11.51
C GLU A 39 -4.61 -0.62 -10.13
N ILE A 40 -4.62 0.71 -10.08
CA ILE A 40 -4.59 1.50 -8.87
C ILE A 40 -5.98 2.10 -8.72
N PHE A 41 -6.65 1.77 -7.62
CA PHE A 41 -8.01 2.23 -7.33
C PHE A 41 -8.02 3.76 -7.17
N VAL A 42 -9.02 4.48 -7.70
CA VAL A 42 -9.18 5.96 -7.55
C VAL A 42 -8.22 6.82 -8.42
N VAL A 43 -7.80 6.31 -9.57
CA VAL A 43 -7.14 7.11 -10.60
C VAL A 43 -8.06 7.19 -11.81
N THR A 44 -8.44 8.40 -12.22
CA THR A 44 -9.16 8.59 -13.48
C THR A 44 -8.13 8.58 -14.59
N LEU A 45 -8.26 7.67 -15.55
CA LEU A 45 -7.38 7.61 -16.72
C LEU A 45 -8.07 8.23 -17.94
N ASN A 46 -7.32 8.86 -18.84
CA ASN A 46 -7.82 9.22 -20.17
C ASN A 46 -7.84 7.98 -21.09
N ASP A 47 -8.36 8.14 -22.31
CA ASP A 47 -8.43 7.07 -23.32
C ASP A 47 -7.05 6.53 -23.76
N VAL A 48 -5.98 7.26 -23.46
CA VAL A 48 -4.58 6.94 -23.78
C VAL A 48 -3.87 6.24 -22.60
N GLY A 49 -4.49 6.21 -21.42
CA GLY A 49 -3.94 5.62 -20.19
C GLY A 49 -3.17 6.59 -19.29
N ASP A 50 -3.20 7.90 -19.54
CA ASP A 50 -2.61 8.91 -18.66
C ASP A 50 -3.54 9.28 -17.50
N ILE A 51 -2.95 9.75 -16.41
CA ILE A 51 -3.66 10.14 -15.19
C ILE A 51 -4.32 11.51 -15.36
N LEU A 52 -5.66 11.56 -15.40
CA LEU A 52 -6.44 12.80 -15.42
C LEU A 52 -6.60 13.41 -14.03
N SER A 53 -6.88 12.57 -13.03
CA SER A 53 -7.05 13.02 -11.66
C SER A 53 -6.85 11.86 -10.69
N TYR A 54 -6.26 12.16 -9.53
CA TYR A 54 -6.16 11.24 -8.41
C TYR A 54 -6.25 12.03 -7.11
N ASP A 55 -6.95 11.46 -6.12
CA ASP A 55 -6.95 11.96 -4.76
C ASP A 55 -6.28 10.92 -3.85
N ILE A 56 -4.97 11.11 -3.66
CA ILE A 56 -4.14 10.23 -2.85
C ILE A 56 -4.55 10.24 -1.38
N GLU A 57 -5.11 11.35 -0.88
CA GLU A 57 -5.51 11.50 0.52
C GLU A 57 -6.77 10.67 0.78
N THR A 58 -7.82 10.88 -0.03
CA THR A 58 -9.06 10.10 0.06
C THR A 58 -8.79 8.61 -0.17
N GLN A 59 -7.94 8.25 -1.13
CA GLN A 59 -7.55 6.86 -1.38
C GLN A 59 -6.87 6.25 -0.15
N CYS A 60 -5.88 6.93 0.42
CA CYS A 60 -5.13 6.48 1.59
C CYS A 60 -6.07 6.26 2.79
N HIS A 61 -6.88 7.25 3.15
CA HIS A 61 -7.81 7.13 4.27
C HIS A 61 -8.82 5.98 4.07
N SER A 62 -9.37 5.82 2.86
CA SER A 62 -10.32 4.74 2.55
C SER A 62 -9.70 3.35 2.75
N VAL A 63 -8.48 3.14 2.26
CA VAL A 63 -7.78 1.86 2.39
C VAL A 63 -7.47 1.56 3.85
N PHE A 64 -6.84 2.50 4.57
CA PHE A 64 -6.45 2.26 5.96
C PHE A 64 -7.65 2.08 6.89
N ASN A 65 -8.74 2.84 6.70
CA ASN A 65 -9.94 2.68 7.52
C ASN A 65 -10.57 1.29 7.33
N LYS A 66 -10.62 0.77 6.09
CA LYS A 66 -11.08 -0.60 5.82
C LYS A 66 -10.20 -1.66 6.49
N VAL A 67 -8.87 -1.50 6.41
CA VAL A 67 -7.92 -2.43 7.05
C VAL A 67 -8.07 -2.41 8.57
N TYR A 68 -8.14 -1.23 9.20
CA TYR A 68 -8.33 -1.11 10.64
C TYR A 68 -9.64 -1.73 11.11
N ALA A 69 -10.74 -1.44 10.43
CA ALA A 69 -12.05 -2.01 10.76
C ALA A 69 -12.08 -3.54 10.60
N ALA A 70 -11.36 -4.10 9.62
CA ALA A 70 -11.34 -5.53 9.36
C ALA A 70 -10.40 -6.30 10.31
N TYR A 71 -9.20 -5.78 10.56
CA TYR A 71 -8.10 -6.55 11.18
C TYR A 71 -7.67 -6.07 12.56
N PHE A 72 -7.98 -4.83 12.96
CA PHE A 72 -7.51 -4.21 14.21
C PHE A 72 -8.68 -3.80 15.12
N LYS A 73 -9.63 -4.72 15.34
CA LYS A 73 -10.82 -4.47 16.16
C LYS A 73 -10.48 -4.35 17.66
N ASP A 74 -9.68 -5.28 18.15
CA ASP A 74 -9.41 -5.42 19.59
C ASP A 74 -8.12 -4.72 20.03
N ASN A 75 -7.17 -4.54 19.11
CA ASN A 75 -5.89 -3.89 19.38
C ASN A 75 -5.56 -2.92 18.25
N GLN A 76 -5.76 -1.62 18.50
CA GLN A 76 -5.51 -0.56 17.54
C GLN A 76 -4.05 -0.11 17.63
N PRO A 77 -3.18 -0.43 16.65
CA PRO A 77 -1.80 -0.01 16.70
C PRO A 77 -1.66 1.49 16.43
N CYS A 78 -0.62 2.09 17.02
CA CYS A 78 -0.23 3.48 16.76
C CYS A 78 -0.10 3.73 15.24
N ARG A 79 -0.62 4.86 14.77
CA ARG A 79 -0.63 5.24 13.35
C ARG A 79 -0.15 6.67 13.17
N THR A 80 0.67 6.87 12.14
CA THR A 80 1.03 8.20 11.64
C THR A 80 0.77 8.22 10.14
N THR A 81 0.00 9.20 9.67
CA THR A 81 -0.31 9.39 8.24
C THR A 81 0.30 10.72 7.81
N VAL A 82 1.17 10.68 6.80
CA VAL A 82 1.83 11.87 6.25
C VAL A 82 1.66 11.87 4.73
N LYS A 83 1.30 13.03 4.17
CA LYS A 83 1.30 13.25 2.72
C LYS A 83 2.71 13.57 2.27
N ILE A 84 3.26 12.73 1.41
CA ILE A 84 4.55 12.98 0.78
C ILE A 84 4.30 13.56 -0.61
N VAL A 85 4.84 14.75 -0.85
CA VAL A 85 4.79 15.40 -2.16
C VAL A 85 6.19 15.30 -2.75
N TYR A 86 6.35 14.43 -3.75
CA TYR A 86 7.55 14.45 -4.58
C TYR A 86 7.27 15.29 -5.83
N PRO A 87 8.15 16.23 -6.20
CA PRO A 87 8.12 16.77 -7.56
C PRO A 87 8.50 15.61 -8.50
N LEU A 88 7.52 15.08 -9.23
CA LEU A 88 7.81 14.20 -10.37
C LEU A 88 8.54 15.07 -11.40
N PRO A 89 9.69 14.64 -11.93
CA PRO A 89 10.21 15.26 -13.15
C PRO A 89 9.16 15.04 -14.25
N LEU A 90 8.72 16.14 -14.86
CA LEU A 90 7.95 16.14 -16.10
C LEU A 90 8.78 15.51 -17.23
#